data_AF-I8XRA8-F1
#
_entry.id   AF-I8XRA8-F1
#
_cell.length_a   1.000
_cell.length_b   1.000
_cell.length_c   1.000
_cell.angle_alpha   90.00
_cell.angle_beta   90.00
_cell.angle_gamma   90.00
#
_symmetry.space_group_name_H-M   'P 1'
#
loop_
_entity.id
_entity.type
_entity.pdbx_description
1 polymer ?
#
loop_
_entity_poly.entity_id
_entity_poly.type
_entity_poly.pdbx_seq_one_letter_code
_entity_poly.pdbx_strand_id
1 'polypeptide(L)'
;MKPNNPFLVYGYHSPAYFCDRETETQKIISALNNERNLTLIAPRRMGKTGLIKNVFHNMAEQEKKIFCFHMDIYSTRDFLKAPSSVNVALKSLLNKELLYKTSKGYIVYDRFMGKWLKSEVI
;
A
#
# COMPACT_ATOMS: atom_id res chain seq x y z
N MET A 1 18.28 -8.61 9.68
CA MET A 1 18.93 -8.73 11.00
C MET A 1 18.28 -9.87 11.78
N LYS A 2 19.08 -10.70 12.47
CA LYS A 2 18.58 -11.80 13.29
C LYS A 2 17.98 -11.24 14.59
N PRO A 3 16.71 -11.52 14.91
CA PRO A 3 16.11 -11.07 16.17
C PRO A 3 16.80 -11.77 17.34
N ASN A 4 17.04 -11.02 18.43
CA ASN A 4 17.62 -11.57 19.67
C ASN A 4 16.61 -12.43 20.45
N ASN A 5 15.32 -12.15 20.25
CA ASN A 5 14.22 -12.93 20.82
C ASN A 5 13.70 -13.94 19.79
N PRO A 6 13.66 -15.25 20.11
CA PRO A 6 13.10 -16.26 19.21
C PRO A 6 11.58 -16.13 19.01
N PHE A 7 10.87 -15.47 19.92
CA PHE A 7 9.43 -15.22 19.82
C PHE A 7 9.17 -13.85 19.20
N LEU A 8 8.86 -13.86 17.91
CA LEU A 8 8.46 -12.67 17.18
C LEU A 8 7.01 -12.30 17.54
N VAL A 9 6.86 -11.32 18.43
CA VAL A 9 5.54 -10.94 18.95
C VAL A 9 4.75 -10.08 17.95
N TYR A 10 5.44 -9.27 17.13
CA TYR A 10 4.78 -8.36 16.19
C TYR A 10 5.61 -8.11 14.93
N GLY A 11 4.91 -7.92 13.81
CA GLY A 11 5.49 -7.42 12.57
C GLY A 11 6.04 -8.52 11.64
N TYR A 12 6.49 -8.08 10.47
CA TYR A 12 7.17 -8.91 9.48
C TYR A 12 8.66 -8.61 9.54
N HIS A 13 9.50 -9.65 9.60
CA HIS A 13 10.95 -9.53 9.70
C HIS A 13 11.66 -9.94 8.40
N SER A 14 11.45 -11.18 7.96
CA SER A 14 11.98 -11.72 6.71
C SER A 14 11.21 -12.98 6.31
N PRO A 15 11.38 -13.49 5.08
CA PRO A 15 10.71 -14.71 4.65
C PRO A 15 11.05 -15.92 5.53
N ALA A 16 12.27 -15.98 6.08
CA ALA A 16 12.71 -17.05 6.97
C ALA A 16 11.90 -17.16 8.29
N TYR A 17 11.19 -16.08 8.68
CA TYR A 17 10.35 -16.05 9.87
C TYR A 17 8.85 -15.93 9.53
N PHE A 18 8.49 -16.00 8.25
CA PHE A 18 7.11 -15.96 7.80
C PHE A 18 6.61 -17.38 7.60
N CYS A 19 5.62 -17.79 8.38
CA CYS A 19 5.07 -19.15 8.32
C CYS A 19 3.91 -19.26 7.31
N ASP A 20 3.85 -20.43 6.66
CA ASP A 20 2.79 -20.86 5.75
C ASP A 20 2.48 -19.86 4.62
N ARG A 21 1.27 -19.96 4.05
CA ARG A 21 0.74 -19.03 3.04
C ARG A 21 1.57 -18.98 1.75
N GLU A 22 2.29 -20.05 1.44
CA GLU A 22 3.09 -20.18 0.21
C GLU A 22 2.20 -20.12 -1.03
N THR A 23 1.07 -20.84 -1.01
CA THR A 23 0.10 -20.85 -2.10
C THR A 23 -0.47 -19.47 -2.40
N GLU A 24 -0.83 -18.71 -1.37
CA GLU A 24 -1.35 -17.34 -1.54
C GLU A 24 -0.25 -16.38 -2.00
N THR A 25 0.96 -16.53 -1.48
CA THR A 25 2.13 -15.75 -1.94
C THR A 25 2.34 -15.95 -3.43
N GLN A 26 2.37 -17.19 -3.91
CA GLN A 26 2.56 -17.50 -5.34
C GLN A 26 1.40 -16.98 -6.20
N LYS A 27 0.15 -17.11 -5.72
CA LYS A 27 -1.02 -16.55 -6.43
C LYS A 27 -0.92 -15.03 -6.58
N ILE A 28 -0.47 -14.32 -5.55
CA ILE A 28 -0.29 -12.87 -5.59
C ILE A 28 0.85 -12.49 -6.55
N ILE A 29 2.02 -13.12 -6.43
CA ILE A 29 3.17 -12.86 -7.32
C ILE A 29 2.79 -13.11 -8.78
N SER A 30 2.18 -14.26 -9.08
CA SER A 30 1.70 -14.58 -10.42
C SER A 30 0.71 -13.55 -10.93
N ALA A 31 -0.22 -13.08 -10.09
CA ALA A 31 -1.16 -12.05 -10.50
C ALA A 31 -0.48 -10.71 -10.80
N LEU A 32 0.48 -10.28 -9.98
CA LEU A 32 1.21 -9.03 -10.16
C LEU A 32 2.10 -9.06 -11.42
N ASN A 33 2.76 -10.19 -11.69
CA ASN A 33 3.56 -10.37 -12.90
C ASN A 33 2.71 -10.36 -14.18
N ASN A 34 1.43 -10.69 -14.06
CA ASN A 34 0.45 -10.59 -15.15
C ASN A 34 -0.30 -9.24 -15.14
N GLU A 35 0.25 -8.21 -14.47
CA GLU A 35 -0.29 -6.85 -14.41
C GLU A 35 -1.75 -6.78 -13.90
N ARG A 36 -2.15 -7.72 -13.05
CA ARG A 36 -3.52 -7.79 -12.52
C ARG A 36 -3.68 -7.00 -11.23
N ASN A 37 -4.79 -6.28 -11.14
CA ASN A 37 -5.25 -5.67 -9.89
C ASN A 37 -5.77 -6.75 -8.92
N LEU A 38 -5.39 -6.65 -7.65
CA LEU A 38 -5.75 -7.59 -6.60
C LEU A 38 -6.46 -6.90 -5.45
N THR A 39 -7.48 -7.56 -4.88
CA THR A 39 -8.12 -7.15 -3.64
C THR A 39 -8.00 -8.27 -2.62
N LEU A 40 -7.37 -7.99 -1.48
CA LEU A 40 -7.15 -8.97 -0.41
C LEU A 40 -8.12 -8.73 0.75
N ILE A 41 -9.02 -9.69 0.99
CA ILE A 41 -10.03 -9.63 2.06
C ILE A 41 -9.80 -10.79 3.04
N ALA A 42 -9.73 -10.48 4.33
CA ALA A 42 -9.64 -11.48 5.41
C ALA A 42 -9.98 -10.84 6.77
N PRO A 43 -10.22 -11.62 7.84
CA PRO A 43 -10.41 -11.10 9.20
C PRO A 43 -9.23 -10.25 9.73
N ARG A 44 -9.49 -9.37 10.70
CA ARG A 44 -8.44 -8.56 11.37
C ARG A 44 -7.41 -9.48 12.03
N ARG A 45 -6.12 -9.09 12.00
CA ARG A 45 -4.98 -9.86 12.53
C ARG A 45 -4.67 -11.19 11.82
N MET A 46 -5.30 -11.50 10.68
CA MET A 46 -4.99 -12.68 9.85
C MET A 46 -3.63 -12.61 9.09
N GLY A 47 -2.77 -11.66 9.46
CA GLY A 47 -1.44 -11.53 8.84
C GLY A 47 -1.40 -10.94 7.42
N LYS A 48 -2.48 -10.33 6.93
CA LYS A 48 -2.53 -9.72 5.58
C LYS A 48 -1.35 -8.79 5.27
N THR A 49 -1.02 -7.89 6.20
CA THR A 49 0.11 -6.96 6.04
C THR A 49 1.45 -7.69 5.98
N GLY A 50 1.60 -8.78 6.76
CA GLY A 50 2.79 -9.63 6.69
C GLY A 50 2.91 -10.34 5.35
N LEU A 51 1.80 -10.87 4.82
CA LEU A 51 1.75 -11.50 3.50
C LEU A 51 2.20 -10.55 2.38
N ILE A 52 1.72 -9.31 2.36
CA ILE A 52 2.14 -8.32 1.36
C ILE A 52 3.63 -8.01 1.48
N LYS A 53 4.15 -7.85 2.71
CA LYS A 53 5.59 -7.62 2.93
C LYS A 53 6.45 -8.80 2.49
N ASN A 54 5.95 -10.03 2.67
CA ASN A 54 6.61 -11.24 2.16
C ASN A 54 6.67 -11.26 0.64
N VAL A 55 5.55 -10.96 -0.03
CA VAL A 55 5.48 -10.83 -1.49
C VAL A 55 6.46 -9.77 -1.99
N PHE A 56 6.50 -8.60 -1.37
CA PHE A 56 7.41 -7.51 -1.76
C PHE A 56 8.88 -7.90 -1.64
N HIS A 57 9.24 -8.63 -0.58
CA HIS A 57 10.60 -9.15 -0.43
C HIS A 57 10.96 -10.09 -1.58
N ASN A 58 10.09 -11.06 -1.89
CA ASN A 58 10.32 -12.02 -2.96
C ASN A 58 10.44 -11.34 -4.34
N MET A 59 9.60 -10.34 -4.63
CA MET A 59 9.66 -9.59 -5.89
C MET A 59 10.94 -8.75 -6.00
N ALA A 60 11.37 -8.11 -4.91
CA ALA A 60 12.60 -7.33 -4.89
C ALA A 60 13.86 -8.21 -5.07
N GLU A 61 13.84 -9.45 -4.58
CA GLU A 61 14.92 -10.42 -4.80
C GLU A 61 14.94 -10.96 -6.22
N GLN A 62 13.78 -11.18 -6.84
CA GLN A 62 13.67 -11.67 -8.21
C GLN A 62 14.13 -10.62 -9.22
N GLU A 63 13.73 -9.35 -9.04
CA GLU A 63 14.05 -8.28 -9.98
C GLU A 63 14.40 -6.96 -9.29
N LYS A 64 15.66 -6.52 -9.46
CA LYS A 64 16.16 -5.25 -8.92
C LYS A 64 15.50 -3.99 -9.50
N LYS A 65 14.70 -4.12 -10.56
CA LYS A 65 13.99 -3.01 -11.21
C LYS A 65 12.61 -2.75 -10.62
N ILE A 66 12.09 -3.67 -9.78
CA ILE A 66 10.76 -3.55 -9.19
C ILE A 66 10.84 -2.76 -7.89
N PHE A 67 10.10 -1.65 -7.83
CA PHE A 67 9.94 -0.85 -6.62
C PHE A 67 8.56 -1.08 -6.00
N CYS A 68 8.54 -1.58 -4.77
CA CYS A 68 7.31 -1.85 -4.04
C CYS A 68 6.97 -0.70 -3.09
N PHE A 69 5.77 -0.12 -3.22
CA PHE A 69 5.27 0.93 -2.34
C PHE A 69 4.10 0.41 -1.50
N HIS A 70 4.14 0.64 -0.19
CA HIS A 70 3.04 0.37 0.72
C HIS A 70 2.42 1.69 1.20
N MET A 71 1.14 1.91 0.91
CA MET A 71 0.38 3.07 1.35
C MET A 71 -0.78 2.62 2.23
N ASP A 72 -0.85 3.14 3.46
CA ASP A 72 -1.97 2.91 4.39
C ASP A 72 -2.85 4.17 4.44
N ILE A 73 -4.16 3.97 4.37
CA ILE A 73 -5.18 5.03 4.32
C ILE A 73 -5.74 5.29 5.74
N TYR A 74 -5.44 4.47 6.74
CA TYR A 74 -6.04 4.62 8.08
C TYR A 74 -5.60 5.90 8.81
N SER A 75 -4.44 6.48 8.47
CA SER A 75 -3.93 7.71 9.10
C SER A 75 -4.56 9.02 8.60
N THR A 76 -5.52 9.00 7.67
CA THR A 76 -6.13 10.24 7.13
C THR A 76 -7.40 10.70 7.86
N ARG A 77 -7.76 10.14 9.01
CA ARG A 77 -9.02 10.49 9.67
C ARG A 77 -9.07 11.86 10.36
N ASP A 78 -7.94 12.53 10.61
CA ASP A 78 -7.93 13.79 11.38
C ASP A 78 -6.95 14.90 10.92
N PHE A 79 -6.21 14.71 9.82
CA PHE A 79 -5.02 15.54 9.58
C PHE A 79 -5.24 16.89 8.89
N LEU A 80 -6.47 17.24 8.50
CA LEU A 80 -6.77 18.45 7.73
C LEU A 80 -7.59 19.50 8.49
N LYS A 81 -7.46 19.59 9.82
CA LYS A 81 -8.11 20.66 10.60
C LYS A 81 -7.56 22.05 10.29
N ALA A 82 -6.30 22.14 9.88
CA ALA A 82 -5.65 23.40 9.54
C ALA A 82 -5.56 23.60 8.01
N PRO A 83 -5.87 24.79 7.47
CA PRO A 83 -5.71 25.10 6.04
C PRO A 83 -4.28 24.89 5.52
N SER A 84 -3.28 25.02 6.39
CA SER A 84 -1.87 24.74 6.08
C SER A 84 -1.63 23.26 5.76
N SER A 85 -2.21 22.35 6.55
CA SER A 85 -2.11 20.90 6.31
C SER A 85 -2.76 20.50 4.99
N VAL A 86 -3.88 21.13 4.64
CA VAL A 86 -4.56 20.91 3.34
C VAL A 86 -3.63 21.30 2.20
N ASN A 87 -2.96 22.45 2.30
CA ASN A 87 -2.02 22.90 1.29
C ASN A 87 -0.79 21.99 1.17
N VAL A 88 -0.28 21.44 2.27
CA VAL A 88 0.83 20.47 2.24
C VAL A 88 0.40 19.16 1.58
N ALA A 89 -0.79 18.65 1.91
CA ALA A 89 -1.36 17.47 1.27
C ALA A 89 -1.59 17.69 -0.22
N LEU A 90 -2.19 18.82 -0.61
CA LEU A 90 -2.40 19.19 -2.01
C LEU A 90 -1.08 19.28 -2.78
N LYS A 91 -0.06 19.93 -2.22
CA LYS A 91 1.28 19.99 -2.84
C LYS A 91 1.90 18.60 -3.02
N SER A 92 1.79 17.74 -2.01
CA SER A 92 2.27 16.35 -2.09
C SER A 92 1.56 15.55 -3.17
N LEU A 93 0.23 15.70 -3.28
CA LEU A 93 -0.58 15.03 -4.29
C LEU A 93 -0.35 15.56 -5.72
N LEU A 94 -0.08 16.87 -5.87
CA LEU A 94 0.35 17.46 -7.14
C LEU A 94 1.73 16.94 -7.57
N ASN A 95 2.69 16.90 -6.65
CA ASN A 95 4.04 16.41 -6.92
C ASN A 95 4.06 14.91 -7.30
N LYS A 96 3.05 14.16 -6.86
CA LYS A 96 2.86 12.75 -7.19
C LYS A 96 1.99 12.52 -8.45
N GLU A 97 1.61 13.59 -9.15
CA GLU A 97 0.77 13.55 -10.36
C GLU A 97 -0.60 12.88 -10.15
N LEU A 98 -1.07 12.81 -8.89
CA LEU A 98 -2.38 12.27 -8.53
C LEU A 98 -3.49 13.33 -8.69
N LEU A 99 -3.13 14.60 -8.49
CA LEU A 99 -3.97 15.76 -8.73
C LEU A 99 -3.37 16.63 -9.85
N TYR A 100 -4.25 17.35 -10.53
CA TYR A 100 -3.90 18.37 -11.52
C TYR A 100 -4.51 19.72 -11.14
N LYS A 101 -3.72 20.79 -11.18
CA LYS A 101 -4.19 22.14 -10.87
C LYS A 101 -4.69 22.83 -12.14
N THR A 102 -5.90 23.37 -12.09
CA THR A 102 -6.53 24.17 -13.15
C THR A 102 -6.83 25.58 -12.65
N SER A 103 -7.26 26.47 -13.57
CA SER A 103 -7.70 27.82 -13.21
C SER A 103 -8.95 27.85 -12.30
N LYS A 104 -9.72 26.75 -12.26
CA LYS A 104 -10.95 26.63 -11.46
C LYS A 104 -10.79 25.80 -10.19
N GLY A 105 -9.61 25.22 -9.91
CA GLY A 105 -9.38 24.37 -8.75
C GLY A 105 -8.50 23.15 -9.06
N TYR A 106 -8.75 22.03 -8.38
CA TYR A 106 -7.99 20.78 -8.55
C TYR A 106 -8.84 19.69 -9.18
N ILE A 107 -8.25 18.92 -10.09
CA ILE A 107 -8.85 17.74 -10.73
C ILE A 107 -8.09 16.51 -10.24
N VAL A 108 -8.82 15.44 -9.94
CA VAL A 108 -8.22 14.13 -9.67
C VAL A 108 -7.80 13.51 -11.00
N TYR A 109 -6.50 13.42 -11.25
CA TYR A 109 -5.95 12.86 -12.48
C TYR A 109 -5.97 11.32 -12.44
N ASP A 110 -5.62 10.76 -11.29
CA ASP A 110 -5.60 9.32 -11.11
C ASP A 110 -7.03 8.73 -11.15
N ARG A 111 -7.29 7.86 -12.14
CA ARG A 111 -8.62 7.27 -12.36
C ARG A 111 -9.06 6.37 -11.22
N PHE A 112 -8.14 5.70 -10.53
CA PHE A 112 -8.46 4.83 -9.40
C PHE A 112 -8.81 5.65 -8.16
N MET A 113 -8.03 6.68 -7.85
CA MET A 113 -8.31 7.64 -6.78
C MET A 113 -9.66 8.34 -7.04
N GLY A 114 -9.94 8.72 -8.28
CA GLY A 114 -11.21 9.32 -8.67
C GLY A 114 -12.40 8.37 -8.47
N LYS A 115 -12.26 7.09 -8.82
CA LYS A 115 -13.29 6.07 -8.56
C LYS A 115 -13.47 5.80 -7.05
N TRP A 116 -12.38 5.73 -6.31
CA TRP A 116 -12.40 5.50 -4.87
C TRP A 116 -13.07 6.64 -4.10
N LEU A 117 -12.73 7.90 -4.41
CA LEU A 117 -13.38 9.07 -3.82
C LEU A 117 -14.89 9.07 -4.08
N LYS A 118 -15.33 8.64 -5.27
CA LYS A 118 -16.77 8.51 -5.59
C LYS A 118 -17.47 7.40 -4.82
N SER A 119 -16.75 6.35 -4.40
CA SER A 119 -17.32 5.26 -3.59
C SER A 119 -17.41 5.56 -2.09
N GLU A 120 -16.71 6.59 -1.62
CA GLU A 120 -16.71 7.00 -0.20
C GLU A 120 -17.72 8.12 0.11
N VAL A 121 -18.25 8.82 -0.91
CA VAL A 121 -19.32 9.80 -0.72
C VAL A 121 -20.66 9.07 -0.75
N ILE A 122 -21.18 8.77 0.45
CA ILE A 122 -22.62 8.58 0.72
C ILE A 122 -23.24 9.93 1.00
#